data_AF-A0A543DSQ9-F1
#
_entry.id   AF-A0A543DSQ9-F1
#
_cell.length_a   1.000
_cell.length_b   1.000
_cell.length_c   1.000
_cell.angle_alpha   90.00
_cell.angle_beta   90.00
_cell.angle_gamma   90.00
#
_symmetry.space_group_name_H-M   'P 1'
#
loop_
_entity.id
_entity.type
_entity.pdbx_description
1 polymer ?
#
loop_
_entity_poly.entity_id
_entity_poly.type
_entity_poly.pdbx_seq_one_letter_code
_entity_poly.pdbx_strand_id
1 'polypeptide(L)'
;MNATPALDDLFAQLDGMRHALHAGELEDVERLLNRHDHDVRAFLHADGGRSAGYDALAVLLRAQLELQKSMQDAREQVRIRMHVNQSADRAARAYLSVVEG
;
A
#
# COMPACT_ATOMS: atom_id res chain seq x y z
N MET A 1 7.25 -27.86 -5.44
CA MET A 1 7.78 -26.88 -6.41
C MET A 1 6.81 -25.70 -6.38
N ASN A 2 7.24 -24.52 -5.96
CA ASN A 2 6.37 -23.34 -6.06
C ASN A 2 6.23 -23.01 -7.54
N ALA A 3 4.99 -22.92 -8.03
CA ALA A 3 4.71 -22.54 -9.40
C ALA A 3 5.23 -21.11 -9.64
N THR A 4 5.84 -20.88 -10.80
CA THR A 4 6.23 -19.54 -11.22
C THR A 4 4.97 -18.67 -11.35
N PRO A 5 4.94 -17.46 -10.74
CA PRO A 5 3.79 -16.57 -10.85
C PRO A 5 3.61 -16.11 -12.29
N ALA A 6 2.36 -16.03 -12.74
CA ALA A 6 1.99 -15.43 -14.01
C ALA A 6 1.86 -13.91 -13.86
N LEU A 7 1.86 -13.19 -14.99
CA LEU A 7 1.66 -11.74 -15.00
C LEU A 7 0.30 -11.34 -14.37
N ASP A 8 -0.74 -12.12 -14.65
CA ASP A 8 -2.09 -11.89 -14.09
C ASP A 8 -2.11 -12.03 -12.57
N ASP A 9 -1.28 -12.91 -12.00
CA ASP A 9 -1.14 -13.05 -10.54
C ASP A 9 -0.58 -11.76 -9.92
N LEU A 10 0.38 -11.12 -10.60
CA LEU A 10 0.96 -9.85 -10.14
C LEU A 10 -0.08 -8.72 -10.15
N PHE A 11 -0.93 -8.67 -11.17
CA PHE A 11 -2.04 -7.71 -11.20
C PHE A 11 -3.09 -7.99 -10.13
N ALA A 12 -3.46 -9.25 -9.92
CA ALA A 12 -4.39 -9.64 -8.87
C ALA A 12 -3.86 -9.27 -7.46
N GLN A 13 -2.55 -9.37 -7.24
CA GLN A 13 -1.92 -8.95 -5.99
C GLN A 13 -1.98 -7.42 -5.79
N LEU A 14 -1.77 -6.63 -6.85
CA LEU A 14 -1.92 -5.17 -6.80
C LEU A 14 -3.36 -4.77 -6.48
N ASP A 15 -4.34 -5.45 -7.07
CA ASP A 15 -5.75 -5.23 -6.76
C ASP A 15 -6.09 -5.61 -5.31
N GLY A 16 -5.58 -6.75 -4.83
CA GLY A 16 -5.71 -7.16 -3.44
C GLY A 16 -5.14 -6.13 -2.47
N MET A 17 -3.95 -5.58 -2.75
CA MET A 17 -3.35 -4.52 -1.93
C MET A 17 -4.20 -3.24 -1.94
N ARG A 18 -4.78 -2.87 -3.08
CA ARG A 18 -5.68 -1.72 -3.17
C ARG A 18 -6.93 -1.93 -2.31
N HIS A 19 -7.54 -3.11 -2.36
CA HIS A 19 -8.69 -3.45 -1.54
C HIS A 19 -8.37 -3.42 -0.03
N ALA A 20 -7.28 -4.06 0.39
CA ALA A 20 -6.83 -4.05 1.77
C ALA A 20 -6.49 -2.64 2.28
N LEU A 21 -5.84 -1.81 1.44
CA LEU A 21 -5.55 -0.41 1.76
C LEU A 21 -6.83 0.41 1.97
N HIS A 22 -7.85 0.21 1.13
CA HIS A 22 -9.15 0.87 1.30
C HIS A 22 -9.92 0.38 2.53
N ALA A 23 -9.78 -0.89 2.90
CA ALA A 23 -10.36 -1.45 4.11
C ALA A 23 -9.60 -1.05 5.39
N GLY A 24 -8.40 -0.49 5.28
CA GLY A 24 -7.53 -0.16 6.41
C GLY A 24 -6.79 -1.36 7.00
N GLU A 25 -6.73 -2.48 6.27
CA GLU A 25 -6.11 -3.74 6.67
C GLU A 25 -4.59 -3.69 6.39
N LEU A 26 -3.87 -2.88 7.17
CA LEU A 26 -2.45 -2.57 6.90
C LEU A 26 -1.52 -3.79 7.02
N GLU A 27 -1.82 -4.74 7.92
CA GLU A 27 -1.06 -6.00 8.04
C GLU A 27 -1.19 -6.86 6.77
N ASP A 28 -2.37 -6.84 6.14
CA ASP A 28 -2.65 -7.57 4.91
C ASP A 28 -1.96 -6.89 3.73
N VAL A 29 -1.96 -5.56 3.68
CA VAL A 29 -1.16 -4.79 2.72
C VAL A 29 0.32 -5.15 2.81
N GLU A 30 0.90 -5.17 4.02
CA GLU A 30 2.32 -5.49 4.21
C GLU A 30 2.65 -6.91 3.76
N ARG A 31 1.82 -7.89 4.14
CA ARG A 31 1.98 -9.29 3.73
C ARG A 31 1.88 -9.46 2.21
N LEU A 32 0.90 -8.80 1.58
CA LEU A 32 0.74 -8.83 0.12
C LEU A 32 1.88 -8.13 -0.61
N LEU A 33 2.40 -7.02 -0.07
CA LEU A 33 3.52 -6.28 -0.67
C LEU A 33 4.81 -7.12 -0.67
N ASN A 34 5.13 -7.75 0.46
CA ASN A 34 6.29 -8.65 0.55
C ASN A 34 6.18 -9.83 -0.43
N ARG A 35 4.97 -10.39 -0.58
CA ARG A 35 4.70 -11.44 -1.56
C ARG A 35 4.87 -10.94 -2.99
N HIS A 36 4.31 -9.76 -3.29
CA HIS A 36 4.38 -9.17 -4.62
C HIS A 36 5.82 -8.88 -5.06
N ASP A 37 6.64 -8.34 -4.17
CA ASP A 37 8.06 -8.10 -4.45
C ASP A 37 8.82 -9.40 -4.76
N HIS A 38 8.52 -10.47 -4.04
CA HIS A 38 9.08 -11.79 -4.31
C HIS A 38 8.63 -12.31 -5.68
N ASP A 39 7.33 -12.24 -5.95
CA ASP A 39 6.71 -12.81 -7.14
C ASP A 39 7.08 -12.02 -8.42
N VAL A 40 7.25 -10.70 -8.34
CA VAL A 40 7.77 -9.87 -9.44
C VAL A 40 9.18 -10.32 -9.82
N ARG A 41 10.07 -10.52 -8.84
CA ARG A 41 11.43 -11.01 -9.11
C ARG A 41 11.39 -12.40 -9.74
N ALA A 42 10.57 -13.30 -9.21
CA ALA A 42 10.42 -14.65 -9.75
C ALA A 42 9.89 -14.62 -11.20
N PHE A 43 8.90 -13.78 -11.49
CA PHE A 43 8.33 -13.61 -12.83
C PHE A 43 9.37 -13.09 -13.82
N LEU A 44 10.10 -12.02 -13.48
CA LEU A 44 11.12 -11.41 -14.35
C LEU A 44 12.27 -12.37 -14.70
N HIS A 45 12.59 -13.31 -13.80
CA HIS A 45 13.61 -14.34 -14.04
C HIS A 45 13.07 -15.59 -14.76
N ALA A 46 11.77 -15.72 -14.94
CA ALA A 46 11.16 -16.84 -15.64
C ALA A 46 11.01 -16.59 -17.14
N ASP A 47 10.66 -17.64 -17.89
CA ASP A 47 10.37 -17.54 -19.33
C ASP A 47 9.22 -16.56 -19.60
N GLY A 48 8.19 -16.56 -18.75
CA GLY A 48 7.08 -15.62 -18.83
C GLY A 48 7.53 -14.16 -18.82
N GLY A 49 8.41 -13.79 -17.89
CA GLY A 49 8.98 -12.43 -17.81
C GLY A 49 9.91 -12.10 -18.97
N ARG A 50 10.70 -13.07 -19.47
CA ARG A 50 11.55 -12.87 -20.66
C ARG A 50 10.73 -12.64 -21.93
N SER A 51 9.59 -13.31 -22.05
CA SER A 51 8.67 -13.17 -23.18
C SER A 51 7.65 -12.04 -23.02
N ALA A 52 7.58 -11.42 -21.84
CA ALA A 52 6.64 -10.34 -21.58
C ALA A 52 6.97 -9.16 -22.49
N GLY A 53 5.97 -8.69 -23.24
CA GLY A 53 6.10 -7.51 -24.07
C GLY A 53 6.35 -6.26 -23.23
N TYR A 54 7.03 -5.27 -23.82
CA TYR A 54 7.28 -3.97 -23.18
C TYR A 54 5.99 -3.34 -22.63
N ASP A 55 4.90 -3.36 -23.41
CA ASP A 55 3.63 -2.76 -23.01
C ASP A 55 3.07 -3.41 -21.74
N ALA A 56 3.18 -4.73 -21.62
CA ALA A 56 2.69 -5.47 -20.45
C ALA A 56 3.46 -5.10 -19.17
N LEU A 57 4.79 -4.99 -19.28
CA LEU A 57 5.65 -4.54 -18.18
C LEU A 57 5.41 -3.07 -17.84
N ALA A 58 5.16 -2.22 -18.83
CA ALA A 58 4.83 -0.81 -18.62
C ALA A 58 3.50 -0.64 -17.88
N VAL A 59 2.49 -1.47 -18.19
CA VAL A 59 1.21 -1.49 -17.48
C VAL A 59 1.40 -1.95 -16.03
N LEU A 60 2.21 -3.00 -15.79
CA LEU A 60 2.52 -3.46 -14.44
C LEU A 60 3.20 -2.35 -13.61
N LEU A 61 4.22 -1.69 -14.16
CA LEU A 61 4.92 -0.58 -13.52
C LEU A 61 3.96 0.57 -13.20
N ARG A 62 3.07 0.93 -14.12
CA ARG A 62 2.07 1.98 -13.90
C ARG A 62 1.15 1.63 -12.73
N ALA A 63 0.65 0.40 -12.67
CA ALA A 63 -0.21 -0.05 -11.59
C ALA A 63 0.52 -0.01 -10.22
N GLN A 64 1.81 -0.36 -10.19
CA GLN A 64 2.64 -0.24 -8.98
C GLN A 64 2.80 1.22 -8.52
N LEU A 65 3.03 2.15 -9.45
CA LEU A 65 3.15 3.58 -9.14
C LEU A 65 1.82 4.18 -8.63
N GLU A 66 0.69 3.75 -9.18
CA GLU A 66 -0.65 4.16 -8.73
C GLU A 66 -0.94 3.67 -7.30
N LEU A 67 -0.56 2.42 -6.97
CA LEU A 67 -0.65 1.90 -5.62
C LEU A 67 0.26 2.65 -4.64
N GLN A 68 1.51 2.91 -5.03
CA GLN A 68 2.46 3.68 -4.21
C GLN A 68 1.92 5.08 -3.88
N LYS A 69 1.33 5.77 -4.86
CA LYS A 69 0.67 7.06 -4.63
C LYS A 69 -0.47 6.93 -3.62
N SER A 70 -1.32 5.91 -3.77
CA SER A 70 -2.44 5.67 -2.85
C SER A 70 -1.98 5.44 -1.41
N MET A 71 -0.87 4.72 -1.21
CA MET A 71 -0.27 4.52 0.12
C MET A 71 0.29 5.82 0.71
N GLN A 72 0.91 6.67 -0.11
CA GLN A 72 1.39 7.98 0.33
C GLN A 72 0.25 8.89 0.77
N ASP A 73 -0.84 8.91 0.01
CA ASP A 73 -2.05 9.68 0.33
C ASP A 73 -2.69 9.15 1.63
N ALA A 74 -2.78 7.84 1.81
CA ALA A 74 -3.28 7.23 3.04
C ALA A 74 -2.44 7.62 4.27
N ARG A 75 -1.10 7.57 4.13
CA ARG A 75 -0.17 8.01 5.19
C ARG A 75 -0.36 9.49 5.54
N GLU A 76 -0.53 10.33 4.53
CA GLU A 76 -0.75 11.76 4.74
C GLU A 76 -2.06 12.05 5.48
N GLN A 77 -3.14 11.34 5.14
CA GLN A 77 -4.41 11.45 5.86
C GLN A 77 -4.29 11.04 7.33
N VAL A 78 -3.55 9.98 7.62
CA VAL A 78 -3.27 9.57 9.02
C VAL A 78 -2.48 10.65 9.75
N ARG A 79 -1.47 11.24 9.12
CA ARG A 79 -0.67 12.34 9.70
C ARG A 79 -1.54 13.54 10.07
N ILE A 80 -2.43 13.95 9.17
CA ILE A 80 -3.38 15.05 9.40
C ILE A 80 -4.30 14.73 10.58
N ARG A 81 -4.89 13.53 10.63
CA ARG A 81 -5.79 13.11 11.72
C ARG A 81 -5.07 13.10 13.08
N MET A 82 -3.84 12.61 13.13
CA MET A 82 -3.03 12.63 14.36
C MET A 82 -2.78 14.06 14.84
N HIS A 83 -2.46 14.98 13.94
CA HIS A 83 -2.22 16.38 14.30
C HIS A 83 -3.47 17.08 14.85
N VAL A 84 -4.64 16.81 14.24
CA VAL A 84 -5.94 17.30 14.73
C VAL A 84 -6.23 16.76 16.13
N ASN A 85 -6.05 15.45 16.34
CA ASN A 85 -6.28 14.82 17.65
C ASN A 85 -5.35 15.38 18.75
N GLN A 86 -4.07 15.59 18.43
CA GLN A 86 -3.12 16.18 19.38
C GLN A 86 -3.48 17.62 19.73
N SER A 87 -3.96 18.40 18.76
CA SER A 87 -4.39 19.78 19.00
C SER A 87 -5.66 19.83 19.86
N ALA A 88 -6.61 18.93 19.61
CA ALA A 88 -7.82 18.79 20.41
C ALA A 88 -7.53 18.36 21.86
N ASP A 89 -6.63 17.39 22.07
CA ASP A 89 -6.21 16.97 23.42
C ASP A 89 -5.54 18.11 24.19
N ARG A 90 -4.66 18.89 23.52
CA ARG A 90 -4.05 20.08 24.14
C ARG A 90 -5.10 21.12 24.54
N ALA A 91 -6.07 21.40 23.67
CA ALA A 91 -7.14 22.36 23.96
C ALA A 91 -8.01 21.88 25.14
N ALA A 92 -8.39 20.59 25.15
CA ALA A 92 -9.16 20.00 26.24
C ALA A 92 -8.45 20.12 27.60
N ARG A 93 -7.14 19.81 27.64
CA ARG A 93 -6.32 19.98 28.85
C ARG A 93 -6.22 21.45 29.30
N ALA A 94 -6.08 22.38 28.36
CA ALA A 94 -6.04 23.81 28.67
C ALA A 94 -7.37 24.27 29.30
N TYR A 95 -8.51 23.85 28.75
CA TYR A 95 -9.82 24.17 29.33
C TYR A 95 -10.00 23.61 30.74
N LEU A 96 -9.62 22.35 30.97
CA LEU A 96 -9.69 21.75 32.31
C LEU A 96 -8.82 22.50 33.32
N SER A 97 -7.60 22.90 32.93
CA SER A 97 -6.70 23.66 33.81
C SER A 97 -7.20 25.07 34.16
N VAL A 98 -8.06 25.67 33.32
CA VAL A 98 -8.67 26.99 33.54
C VAL A 98 -9.93 26.89 34.41
N VAL A 99 -10.59 25.73 34.48
CA VAL A 99 -11.81 25.53 35.27
C VAL A 99 -11.49 25.03 36.70
N GLU A 100 -10.37 24.36 36.91
CA GLU A 100 -9.93 23.84 38.22
C GLU A 100 -9.01 24.80 39.01
N GLY A 101 -8.57 25.92 38.42
CA GLY A 101 -7.72 26.94 39.05
C GLY A 101 -8.49 28.23 39.34
#